data_AF-A0A1I4JYN8-F1
#
_entry.id   AF-A0A1I4JYN8-F1
#
_cell.length_a   1.000
_cell.length_b   1.000
_cell.length_c   1.000
_cell.angle_alpha   90.00
_cell.angle_beta   90.00
_cell.angle_gamma   90.00
#
_symmetry.space_group_name_H-M   'P 1'
#
loop_
_entity.id
_entity.type
_entity.pdbx_description
1 polymer ?
#
loop_
_entity_poly.entity_id
_entity_poly.type
_entity_poly.pdbx_seq_one_letter_code
_entity_poly.pdbx_strand_id
1 'polypeptide(L)'
;MSNVGGREAGLVADLMDRRRLEAEFARTGASTDRFVSAVRASCMPMVITDPRRPDHPIVFDNEAFCRLTGYARDEAIGRNCRFLQGPETEMADVARVAAVVARCEPIEIDLLNYKKDGERFWNQLLVSPVFGRDGEPTYFLASQFDVTLEREKLARVQADRDASEREVERRTADLVRSEERLGRGLIQVHAVTQETRATAAR
;
A
#
# COMPACT_ATOMS: atom_id res chain seq x y z
N MET A 1 -13.62 16.13 -47.41
CA MET A 1 -12.32 16.84 -47.34
C MET A 1 -11.76 16.63 -45.94
N SER A 2 -10.69 15.84 -45.87
CA SER A 2 -10.20 15.20 -44.65
C SER A 2 -9.32 16.17 -43.84
N ASN A 3 -9.69 16.41 -42.59
CA ASN A 3 -8.90 17.17 -41.62
C ASN A 3 -7.80 16.25 -41.05
N VAL A 4 -6.67 16.15 -41.77
CA VAL A 4 -5.53 15.29 -41.40
C VAL A 4 -4.42 16.08 -40.67
N GLY A 5 -4.43 17.41 -40.71
CA GLY A 5 -3.33 18.25 -40.19
C GLY A 5 -3.18 18.34 -38.66
N GLY A 6 -4.21 17.93 -37.88
CA GLY A 6 -4.18 18.05 -36.42
C GLY A 6 -3.53 16.87 -35.68
N ARG A 7 -3.43 15.68 -36.29
CA ARG A 7 -2.89 14.46 -35.64
C ARG A 7 -1.38 14.31 -35.82
N GLU A 8 -0.80 14.92 -36.86
CA GLU A 8 0.66 14.85 -37.11
C GLU A 8 1.45 15.77 -36.18
N ALA A 9 0.90 16.94 -35.80
CA ALA A 9 1.59 17.88 -34.90
C ALA A 9 1.76 17.32 -33.46
N GLY A 10 0.77 16.54 -32.97
CA GLY A 10 0.87 15.87 -31.66
C GLY A 10 1.88 14.73 -31.65
N LEU A 11 2.03 14.01 -32.76
CA LEU A 11 2.99 12.90 -32.89
C LEU A 11 4.44 13.40 -32.99
N VAL A 12 4.65 14.56 -33.61
CA VAL A 12 5.98 15.18 -33.77
C VAL A 12 6.47 15.82 -32.46
N ALA A 13 5.56 16.37 -31.65
CA ALA A 13 5.89 16.84 -30.29
C ALA A 13 6.32 15.67 -29.37
N ASP A 14 5.61 14.55 -29.44
CA ASP A 14 5.90 13.32 -28.69
C ASP A 14 7.26 12.68 -29.07
N LEU A 15 7.61 12.72 -30.36
CA LEU A 15 8.93 12.28 -30.86
C LEU A 15 10.09 13.17 -30.43
N MET A 16 9.85 14.48 -30.32
CA MET A 16 10.86 15.47 -29.94
C MET A 16 11.16 15.44 -28.44
N ASP A 17 10.16 15.22 -27.59
CA ASP A 17 10.35 15.05 -26.14
C ASP A 17 11.04 13.72 -25.80
N ARG A 18 10.69 12.64 -26.51
CA ARG A 18 11.35 11.33 -26.36
C ARG A 18 12.85 11.42 -26.64
N ARG A 19 13.25 12.15 -27.68
CA ARG A 19 14.67 12.38 -28.02
C ARG A 19 15.37 13.34 -27.06
N ARG A 20 14.66 14.29 -26.44
CA ARG A 20 15.25 15.29 -25.55
C ARG A 20 15.56 14.72 -24.18
N LEU A 21 14.69 13.86 -23.64
CA LEU A 21 15.00 13.06 -22.44
C LEU A 21 16.09 12.04 -22.73
N GLU A 22 15.99 11.27 -23.83
CA GLU A 22 17.05 10.32 -24.24
C GLU A 22 18.42 11.01 -24.40
N ALA A 23 18.46 12.23 -24.97
CA ALA A 23 19.68 13.01 -25.11
C ALA A 23 20.17 13.67 -23.81
N GLU A 24 19.29 13.98 -22.86
CA GLU A 24 19.67 14.51 -21.54
C GLU A 24 20.21 13.40 -20.63
N PHE A 25 19.64 12.20 -20.71
CA PHE A 25 20.13 11.00 -20.03
C PHE A 25 21.41 10.42 -20.68
N ALA A 26 21.56 10.54 -22.01
CA ALA A 26 22.78 10.11 -22.72
C ALA A 26 24.01 10.99 -22.41
N ARG A 27 23.82 12.27 -22.06
CA ARG A 27 24.92 13.21 -21.75
C ARG A 27 25.60 12.95 -20.40
N THR A 28 25.00 12.15 -19.52
CA THR A 28 25.52 11.92 -18.15
C THR A 28 26.34 10.63 -18.00
N GLY A 29 26.62 9.93 -19.11
CA GLY A 29 27.53 8.78 -19.14
C GLY A 29 26.80 7.43 -19.00
N ALA A 30 27.37 6.41 -19.65
CA ALA A 30 26.81 5.08 -19.92
C ALA A 30 26.27 4.25 -18.72
N SER A 31 26.28 4.78 -17.49
CA SER A 31 25.73 4.13 -16.30
C SER A 31 24.23 4.38 -16.11
N THR A 32 23.72 5.55 -16.51
CA THR A 32 22.32 5.95 -16.31
C THR A 32 21.37 5.20 -17.24
N ASP A 33 21.82 4.88 -18.46
CA ASP A 33 21.05 4.14 -19.45
C ASP A 33 20.71 2.71 -18.98
N ARG A 34 21.67 2.03 -18.31
CA ARG A 34 21.45 0.69 -17.73
C ARG A 34 20.46 0.73 -16.57
N PHE A 35 20.53 1.77 -15.74
CA PHE A 35 19.63 1.94 -14.61
C PHE A 35 18.18 2.20 -15.07
N VAL A 36 17.97 3.14 -15.98
CA VAL A 36 16.64 3.41 -16.55
C VAL A 36 16.10 2.18 -17.28
N SER A 37 16.95 1.46 -18.01
CA SER A 37 16.57 0.20 -18.67
C SER A 37 16.10 -0.85 -17.65
N ALA A 38 16.77 -0.98 -16.50
CA ALA A 38 16.37 -1.89 -15.44
C ALA A 38 15.01 -1.50 -14.82
N VAL A 39 14.80 -0.21 -14.50
CA VAL A 39 13.52 0.29 -13.98
C VAL A 39 12.39 0.10 -15.00
N ARG A 40 12.67 0.31 -16.28
CA ARG A 40 11.71 0.11 -17.38
C ARG A 40 11.30 -1.36 -17.52
N ALA A 41 12.26 -2.28 -17.38
CA ALA A 41 12.01 -3.72 -17.49
C ALA A 41 11.36 -4.34 -16.24
N SER A 42 11.33 -3.60 -15.12
CA SER A 42 10.70 -4.04 -13.89
C SER A 42 9.18 -4.15 -14.04
N CYS A 43 8.59 -5.23 -13.52
CA CYS A 43 7.15 -5.37 -13.37
C CYS A 43 6.61 -4.56 -12.17
N MET A 44 7.49 -4.06 -11.30
CA MET A 44 7.10 -3.26 -10.15
C MET A 44 6.75 -1.84 -10.61
N PRO A 45 5.63 -1.24 -10.18
CA PRO A 45 5.30 0.15 -10.47
C PRO A 45 6.38 1.08 -9.90
N MET A 46 7.06 1.84 -10.76
CA MET A 46 8.22 2.64 -10.37
C MET A 46 8.28 3.98 -11.09
N VAL A 47 8.78 4.99 -10.38
CA VAL A 47 9.06 6.33 -10.88
C VAL A 47 10.45 6.80 -10.44
N ILE A 48 11.03 7.70 -11.21
CA ILE A 48 12.26 8.43 -10.86
C ILE A 48 11.90 9.91 -10.79
N THR A 49 12.28 10.58 -9.71
CA THR A 49 12.10 12.03 -9.54
C THR A 49 13.45 12.74 -9.48
N ASP A 50 13.48 14.01 -9.89
CA ASP A 50 14.70 14.83 -9.86
C ASP A 50 14.60 15.89 -8.76
N PRO A 51 15.38 15.75 -7.67
CA PRO A 51 15.32 16.68 -6.54
C PRO A 51 15.89 18.07 -6.85
N ARG A 52 16.66 18.21 -7.93
CA ARG A 52 17.30 19.49 -8.32
C ARG A 52 16.33 20.40 -9.07
N ARG A 53 15.18 19.87 -9.50
CA ARG A 53 14.12 20.64 -10.16
C ARG A 53 13.09 21.09 -9.13
N PRO A 54 12.49 22.28 -9.30
CA PRO A 54 11.45 22.76 -8.41
C PRO A 54 10.35 21.70 -8.26
N ASP A 55 9.94 21.46 -7.02
CA ASP A 55 8.86 20.54 -6.65
C ASP A 55 9.14 19.03 -6.80
N HIS A 56 10.39 18.59 -6.99
CA HIS A 56 10.76 17.17 -7.15
C HIS A 56 9.87 16.43 -8.20
N PRO A 57 9.85 16.90 -9.45
CA PRO A 57 8.99 16.32 -10.47
C PRO A 57 9.45 14.92 -10.87
N ILE A 58 8.49 14.09 -11.27
CA ILE A 58 8.76 12.82 -11.95
C ILE A 58 9.44 13.12 -13.28
N VAL A 59 10.61 12.51 -13.50
CA VAL A 59 11.35 12.57 -14.77
C VAL A 59 11.29 11.26 -15.53
N PHE A 60 10.83 10.18 -14.89
CA PHE A 60 10.59 8.89 -15.53
C PHE A 60 9.54 8.10 -14.78
N ASP A 61 8.70 7.38 -15.51
CA ASP A 61 7.80 6.34 -15.01
C ASP A 61 7.91 5.08 -15.88
N ASN A 62 7.61 3.92 -15.29
CA ASN A 62 7.49 2.70 -16.07
C ASN A 62 6.02 2.36 -16.39
N GLU A 63 5.83 1.38 -17.26
CA GLU A 63 4.49 0.98 -17.70
C GLU A 63 3.66 0.40 -16.54
N ALA A 64 4.32 -0.26 -15.57
CA ALA A 64 3.66 -0.78 -14.38
C ALA A 64 3.06 0.34 -13.53
N PHE A 65 3.73 1.49 -13.40
CA PHE A 65 3.19 2.69 -12.74
C PHE A 65 1.94 3.23 -13.45
N CYS A 66 2.00 3.35 -14.77
CA CYS A 66 0.86 3.82 -15.56
C CYS A 66 -0.34 2.87 -15.40
N ARG A 67 -0.10 1.56 -15.46
CA ARG A 67 -1.16 0.54 -15.28
C ARG A 67 -1.77 0.55 -13.88
N LEU A 68 -0.94 0.70 -12.83
CA LEU A 68 -1.42 0.75 -11.45
C LEU A 68 -2.29 1.99 -11.21
N THR A 69 -1.82 3.16 -11.64
CA THR A 69 -2.42 4.45 -11.27
C THR A 69 -3.48 4.94 -12.25
N GLY A 70 -3.48 4.42 -13.48
CA GLY A 70 -4.37 4.84 -14.56
C GLY A 70 -3.97 6.17 -15.23
N TYR A 71 -2.88 6.80 -14.79
CA TYR A 71 -2.34 8.00 -15.43
C TYR A 71 -1.49 7.63 -16.66
N ALA A 72 -1.65 8.40 -17.72
CA ALA A 72 -0.75 8.32 -18.86
C ALA A 72 0.57 9.02 -18.52
N ARG A 73 1.65 8.63 -19.22
CA ARG A 73 3.00 9.16 -18.98
C ARG A 73 3.05 10.69 -19.09
N ASP A 74 2.43 11.25 -20.12
CA ASP A 74 2.34 12.70 -20.35
C ASP A 74 1.60 13.45 -19.24
N GLU A 75 0.71 12.77 -18.53
CA GLU A 75 -0.01 13.32 -17.39
C GLU A 75 0.78 13.25 -16.08
N ALA A 76 1.76 12.34 -15.97
CA ALA A 76 2.55 12.12 -14.76
C ALA A 76 3.91 12.81 -14.79
N ILE A 77 4.62 12.77 -15.93
CA ILE A 77 5.94 13.39 -16.10
C ILE A 77 5.86 14.89 -15.86
N GLY A 78 6.85 15.42 -15.15
CA GLY A 78 6.95 16.85 -14.82
C GLY A 78 6.15 17.26 -13.59
N ARG A 79 5.37 16.36 -12.98
CA ARG A 79 4.59 16.63 -11.76
C ARG A 79 5.18 15.91 -10.56
N ASN A 80 4.93 16.42 -9.38
CA ASN A 80 5.22 15.70 -8.15
C ASN A 80 4.20 14.58 -7.92
N CYS A 81 4.63 13.42 -7.40
CA CYS A 81 3.77 12.25 -7.15
C CYS A 81 2.60 12.49 -6.19
N ARG A 82 2.54 13.64 -5.49
CA ARG A 82 1.45 13.97 -4.56
C ARG A 82 0.06 14.04 -5.22
N PHE A 83 -0.04 14.05 -6.55
CA PHE A 83 -1.34 13.95 -7.23
C PHE A 83 -2.08 12.63 -6.95
N LEU A 84 -1.39 11.61 -6.42
CA LEU A 84 -1.99 10.36 -5.95
C LEU A 84 -2.63 10.49 -4.55
N GLN A 85 -2.44 11.61 -3.84
CA GLN A 85 -3.03 11.87 -2.54
C GLN A 85 -4.47 12.36 -2.71
N GLY A 86 -5.33 12.10 -1.73
CA GLY A 86 -6.73 12.53 -1.75
C GLY A 86 -7.30 12.77 -0.34
N PRO A 87 -8.63 12.90 -0.22
CA PRO A 87 -9.28 13.40 1.00
C PRO A 87 -9.02 12.59 2.27
N GLU A 88 -8.86 11.27 2.15
CA GLU A 88 -8.62 10.36 3.28
C GLU A 88 -7.11 10.06 3.45
N THR A 89 -6.22 10.67 2.66
CA THR A 89 -4.78 10.48 2.84
C THR A 89 -4.33 11.14 4.13
N GLU A 90 -3.69 10.37 5.01
CA GLU A 90 -3.18 10.86 6.29
C GLU A 90 -2.04 11.86 6.11
N MET A 91 -2.30 13.13 6.46
CA MET A 91 -1.33 14.22 6.26
C MET A 91 -0.08 14.08 7.14
N ALA A 92 -0.19 13.41 8.28
CA ALA A 92 0.97 13.12 9.14
C ALA A 92 1.98 12.19 8.42
N ASP A 93 1.47 11.20 7.69
CA ASP A 93 2.31 10.28 6.92
C ASP A 93 2.94 10.97 5.70
N VAL A 94 2.19 11.85 5.03
CA VAL A 94 2.73 12.70 3.95
C VAL A 94 3.86 13.60 4.47
N ALA A 95 3.67 14.23 5.63
CA ALA A 95 4.69 15.06 6.26
C ALA A 95 5.93 14.24 6.65
N ARG A 96 5.75 13.00 7.11
CA ARG A 96 6.85 12.06 7.39
C ARG A 96 7.67 11.76 6.14
N VAL A 97 7.02 11.46 5.01
CA VAL A 97 7.70 11.25 3.72
C VAL A 97 8.50 12.49 3.33
N ALA A 98 7.87 13.67 3.36
CA ALA A 98 8.53 14.93 3.01
C ALA A 98 9.78 15.19 3.87
N ALA A 99 9.68 14.94 5.19
CA ALA A 99 10.79 15.13 6.11
C ALA A 99 11.96 14.16 5.86
N VAL A 100 11.68 12.89 5.57
CA VAL A 100 12.72 11.88 5.31
C VAL A 100 13.38 12.10 3.94
N VAL A 101 12.59 12.44 2.91
CA VAL A 101 13.09 12.80 1.58
C VAL A 101 13.98 14.05 1.64
N ALA A 102 13.62 15.05 2.44
CA ALA A 102 14.44 16.26 2.62
C ALA A 102 15.80 15.97 3.27
N ARG A 103 15.90 14.89 4.07
CA ARG A 103 17.18 14.42 4.66
C ARG A 103 17.95 13.46 3.75
N CYS A 104 17.43 13.16 2.55
CA CYS A 104 18.01 12.19 1.64
C CYS A 104 18.21 10.82 2.29
N GLU A 105 17.20 10.37 3.03
CA GLU A 105 17.14 9.06 3.68
C GLU A 105 16.10 8.18 2.95
N PRO A 106 16.27 6.85 2.95
CA PRO A 106 15.25 5.94 2.43
C PRO A 106 14.04 5.86 3.38
N ILE A 107 12.85 5.67 2.83
CA ILE A 107 11.61 5.42 3.59
C ILE A 107 10.77 4.34 2.93
N GLU A 108 10.15 3.52 3.78
CA GLU A 108 9.06 2.60 3.43
C GLU A 108 7.83 2.93 4.29
N ILE A 109 6.67 3.07 3.66
CA ILE A 109 5.44 3.53 4.32
C ILE A 109 4.21 3.17 3.51
N ASP A 110 3.14 2.74 4.19
CA ASP A 110 1.82 2.58 3.58
C ASP A 110 1.06 3.92 3.59
N LEU A 111 0.58 4.34 2.42
CA LEU A 111 -0.22 5.55 2.24
C LEU A 111 -1.53 5.19 1.55
N LEU A 112 -2.63 5.79 2.00
CA LEU A 112 -3.87 5.75 1.22
C LEU A 112 -3.74 6.70 0.03
N ASN A 113 -3.82 6.16 -1.18
CA ASN A 113 -3.71 6.91 -2.44
C ASN A 113 -4.93 6.65 -3.34
N TYR A 114 -5.01 7.42 -4.42
CA TYR A 114 -6.12 7.43 -5.36
C TYR A 114 -5.58 7.27 -6.78
N LYS A 115 -6.18 6.35 -7.53
CA LYS A 115 -5.97 6.21 -8.97
C LYS A 115 -6.67 7.36 -9.71
N LYS A 116 -6.42 7.47 -11.01
CA LYS A 116 -7.00 8.52 -11.86
C LYS A 116 -8.53 8.55 -11.85
N ASP A 117 -9.17 7.39 -11.75
CA ASP A 117 -10.62 7.23 -11.68
C ASP A 117 -11.21 7.50 -10.28
N GLY A 118 -10.36 7.79 -9.29
CA GLY A 118 -10.75 8.01 -7.90
C GLY A 118 -10.81 6.73 -7.06
N GLU A 119 -10.48 5.56 -7.61
CA GLU A 119 -10.36 4.33 -6.83
C GLU A 119 -9.29 4.48 -5.76
N ARG A 120 -9.65 4.17 -4.51
CA ARG A 120 -8.74 4.15 -3.36
C ARG A 120 -7.88 2.90 -3.40
N PHE A 121 -6.60 3.06 -3.11
CA PHE A 121 -5.71 1.93 -2.89
C PHE A 121 -4.67 2.24 -1.80
N TRP A 122 -4.34 1.24 -1.00
CA TRP A 122 -3.22 1.30 -0.06
C TRP A 122 -1.92 1.10 -0.83
N ASN A 123 -1.17 2.19 -0.96
CA ASN A 123 0.13 2.23 -1.61
C ASN A 123 1.24 2.00 -0.57
N GLN A 124 1.85 0.83 -0.58
CA GLN A 124 3.15 0.63 0.06
C GLN A 124 4.21 1.35 -0.78
N LEU A 125 4.54 2.56 -0.34
CA LEU A 125 5.49 3.45 -0.97
C LEU A 125 6.89 3.19 -0.42
N LEU A 126 7.82 2.86 -1.30
CA LEU A 126 9.25 2.86 -1.00
C LEU A 126 9.90 4.01 -1.76
N VAL A 127 10.73 4.80 -1.10
CA VAL A 127 11.49 5.90 -1.70
C VAL A 127 12.94 5.78 -1.26
N SER A 128 13.86 5.82 -2.23
CA SER A 128 15.29 5.74 -1.98
C SER A 128 16.05 6.78 -2.80
N PRO A 129 16.95 7.57 -2.18
CA PRO A 129 17.84 8.47 -2.91
C PRO A 129 18.86 7.68 -3.75
N VAL A 130 19.21 8.22 -4.90
CA VAL A 130 20.29 7.74 -5.76
C VAL A 130 21.37 8.81 -5.79
N PHE A 131 22.54 8.46 -5.26
CA PHE A 131 23.68 9.36 -5.14
C PHE A 131 24.58 9.31 -6.38
N GLY A 132 25.06 10.47 -6.78
CA GLY A 132 26.09 10.65 -7.80
C GLY A 132 27.47 10.25 -7.30
N ARG A 133 28.47 10.39 -8.17
CA ARG A 133 29.88 10.09 -7.83
C ARG A 133 30.49 11.03 -6.79
N ASP A 134 29.91 12.21 -6.65
CA ASP A 134 30.25 13.26 -5.69
C ASP A 134 29.58 13.07 -4.31
N GLY A 135 28.71 12.07 -4.16
CA GLY A 135 27.93 11.86 -2.94
C GLY A 135 26.67 12.72 -2.86
N GLU A 136 26.37 13.50 -3.91
CA GLU A 136 25.17 14.34 -3.95
C GLU A 136 23.95 13.55 -4.49
N PRO A 137 22.75 13.73 -3.90
CA PRO A 137 21.53 13.07 -4.36
C PRO A 137 21.16 13.60 -5.75
N THR A 138 21.30 12.73 -6.76
CA THR A 138 21.02 13.10 -8.16
C THR A 138 19.57 12.83 -8.54
N TYR A 139 18.99 11.76 -8.01
CA TYR A 139 17.62 11.32 -8.26
C TYR A 139 17.02 10.63 -7.03
N PHE A 140 15.71 10.46 -7.01
CA PHE A 140 15.04 9.52 -6.12
C PHE A 140 14.33 8.44 -6.93
N LEU A 141 14.47 7.20 -6.50
CA LEU A 141 13.70 6.07 -7.01
C LEU A 141 12.54 5.82 -6.06
N ALA A 142 11.33 5.71 -6.59
CA ALA A 142 10.18 5.33 -5.79
C ALA A 142 9.42 4.17 -6.44
N SER A 143 9.02 3.19 -5.64
CA SER A 143 8.10 2.12 -6.06
C SER A 143 6.79 2.19 -5.30
N GLN A 144 5.72 1.77 -5.98
CA GLN A 144 4.38 1.74 -5.44
C GLN A 144 3.84 0.32 -5.54
N PHE A 145 3.37 -0.22 -4.43
CA PHE A 145 2.77 -1.55 -4.39
C PHE A 145 1.38 -1.46 -3.78
N ASP A 146 0.38 -1.94 -4.52
CA ASP A 146 -1.00 -1.98 -4.05
C ASP A 146 -1.18 -3.15 -3.08
N VAL A 147 -1.29 -2.84 -1.80
CA VAL A 147 -1.50 -3.83 -0.72
C VAL A 147 -2.95 -3.86 -0.25
N THR A 148 -3.89 -3.28 -1.01
CA THR A 148 -5.30 -3.16 -0.58
C THR A 148 -5.91 -4.54 -0.35
N LEU A 149 -5.73 -5.46 -1.31
CA LEU A 149 -6.30 -6.81 -1.24
C LEU A 149 -5.70 -7.61 -0.08
N GLU A 150 -4.40 -7.51 0.15
CA GLU A 150 -3.68 -8.17 1.23
C GLU A 150 -4.19 -7.67 2.59
N ARG A 151 -4.35 -6.34 2.73
CA ARG A 151 -4.87 -5.70 3.95
C ARG A 151 -6.31 -6.10 4.23
N GLU A 152 -7.17 -6.11 3.22
CA GLU A 152 -8.58 -6.53 3.36
C GLU A 152 -8.69 -8.01 3.74
N LYS A 153 -7.90 -8.88 3.11
CA LYS A 153 -7.84 -10.31 3.47
C LYS A 153 -7.39 -10.50 4.91
N LEU A 154 -6.34 -9.80 5.34
CA LEU A 154 -5.83 -9.89 6.70
C LEU A 154 -6.87 -9.42 7.72
N ALA A 155 -7.54 -8.29 7.46
CA ALA A 155 -8.60 -7.77 8.30
C ALA A 155 -9.78 -8.75 8.43
N ARG A 156 -10.17 -9.41 7.33
CA ARG A 156 -11.23 -10.42 7.35
C ARG A 156 -10.84 -11.64 8.19
N VAL A 157 -9.62 -12.15 8.00
CA VAL A 157 -9.12 -13.30 8.80
C VAL A 157 -9.07 -12.96 10.28
N GLN A 158 -8.65 -11.74 10.64
CA GLN A 158 -8.66 -11.28 12.03
C GLN A 158 -10.08 -11.22 12.60
N ALA A 159 -11.04 -10.64 11.85
CA ALA A 159 -12.42 -10.57 12.28
C ALA A 159 -13.05 -11.96 12.49
N ASP A 160 -12.78 -12.90 11.57
CA ASP A 160 -13.29 -14.28 11.66
C ASP A 160 -12.68 -15.02 12.86
N ARG A 161 -11.38 -14.81 13.14
CA ARG A 161 -10.71 -15.36 14.32
C ARG A 161 -11.33 -14.83 15.60
N ASP A 162 -11.48 -13.51 15.72
CA ASP A 162 -12.02 -12.87 16.92
C ASP A 162 -13.48 -13.30 17.16
N ALA A 163 -14.26 -13.48 16.10
CA ALA A 163 -15.62 -14.02 16.20
C ALA A 163 -15.62 -15.48 16.70
N SER A 164 -14.70 -16.30 16.20
CA SER A 164 -14.55 -17.70 16.62
C SER A 164 -14.12 -17.81 18.09
N GLU A 165 -13.17 -16.98 18.53
CA GLU A 165 -12.71 -16.93 19.92
C GLU A 165 -13.87 -16.58 20.88
N ARG A 166 -14.68 -15.57 20.55
CA ARG A 166 -15.86 -15.18 21.35
C ARG A 166 -16.88 -16.31 21.47
N GLU A 167 -17.12 -17.05 20.39
CA GLU A 167 -18.05 -18.18 20.41
C GLU A 167 -17.51 -19.34 21.27
N VAL A 168 -16.20 -19.60 21.23
CA VAL A 168 -15.55 -20.60 22.10
C VAL A 168 -15.69 -20.20 23.57
N GLU A 169 -15.41 -18.94 23.92
CA GLU A 169 -15.57 -18.42 25.28
C GLU A 169 -17.01 -18.57 25.77
N ARG A 170 -17.99 -18.21 24.92
CA ARG A 170 -19.41 -18.33 25.24
C ARG A 170 -19.81 -19.78 25.53
N ARG A 171 -19.43 -20.71 24.66
CA ARG A 171 -19.73 -22.16 24.84
C ARG A 171 -19.04 -22.73 26.07
N THR A 172 -17.81 -22.31 26.33
CA THR A 172 -17.06 -22.76 27.52
C THR A 172 -17.76 -22.28 28.79
N ALA A 173 -18.19 -21.01 28.84
CA ALA A 173 -18.95 -20.47 29.97
C ALA A 173 -20.30 -21.18 30.16
N ASP A 174 -21.02 -21.50 29.08
CA ASP A 174 -22.27 -22.25 29.13
C ASP A 174 -22.07 -23.68 29.67
N LEU A 175 -21.01 -24.36 29.22
CA LEU A 175 -20.65 -25.70 29.69
C LEU A 175 -20.30 -25.70 31.17
N VAL A 176 -19.44 -24.78 31.63
CA VAL A 176 -19.07 -24.64 33.05
C VAL A 176 -20.32 -24.40 33.90
N ARG A 177 -21.21 -23.49 33.48
CA ARG A 177 -22.49 -23.25 34.17
C ARG A 177 -23.37 -24.50 34.23
N SER A 178 -23.42 -25.27 33.15
CA SER A 178 -24.20 -26.50 33.11
C SER A 178 -23.61 -27.58 34.02
N GLU A 179 -22.29 -27.76 34.03
CA GLU A 179 -21.59 -28.70 34.93
C GLU A 179 -21.81 -28.33 36.40
N GLU A 180 -21.65 -27.06 36.77
CA GLU A 180 -21.92 -26.60 38.13
C GLU A 180 -23.37 -26.88 38.55
N ARG A 181 -24.33 -26.66 37.66
CA ARG A 181 -25.75 -26.91 37.93
C ARG A 181 -26.02 -28.40 38.14
N LEU A 182 -25.46 -29.25 37.29
CA LEU A 182 -25.60 -30.71 37.41
C LEU A 182 -24.95 -31.21 38.71
N GLY A 183 -23.76 -30.72 39.04
CA GLY A 183 -23.06 -31.05 40.30
C GLY A 183 -23.88 -30.68 41.53
N ARG A 184 -24.44 -29.46 41.59
CA ARG A 184 -25.32 -29.03 42.68
C ARG A 184 -26.59 -29.89 42.78
N GLY A 185 -27.23 -30.19 41.66
CA GLY A 185 -28.41 -31.04 41.61
C GLY A 185 -28.14 -32.45 42.14
N LEU A 186 -27.00 -33.04 41.77
CA LEU A 186 -26.61 -34.38 42.21
C LEU A 186 -26.42 -34.45 43.74
N ILE A 187 -25.76 -33.45 44.32
CA ILE A 187 -25.57 -33.33 45.78
C ILE A 187 -26.92 -33.26 46.49
N GLN A 188 -27.86 -32.46 45.97
CA GLN A 188 -29.18 -32.30 46.56
C GLN A 188 -30.03 -33.57 46.49
N VAL A 189 -29.99 -34.30 45.36
CA VAL A 189 -30.66 -35.62 45.24
C VAL A 189 -30.09 -36.61 46.25
N HIS A 190 -28.75 -36.62 46.43
CA HIS A 190 -28.08 -37.51 47.37
C HIS A 190 -28.47 -37.21 48.83
N ALA A 191 -28.57 -35.92 49.20
CA ALA A 191 -29.01 -35.50 50.52
C ALA A 191 -30.44 -35.95 50.84
N VAL A 192 -31.38 -35.73 49.90
CA VAL A 192 -32.78 -36.14 50.05
C VAL A 192 -32.92 -37.67 50.17
N THR A 193 -32.16 -38.43 49.37
CA THR A 193 -32.21 -39.90 49.46
C THR A 193 -31.69 -40.43 50.80
N GLN A 194 -30.69 -39.79 51.41
CA GLN A 194 -30.22 -40.17 52.75
C GLN A 194 -31.25 -39.86 53.84
N GLU A 195 -31.88 -38.68 53.79
CA GLU A 195 -32.95 -38.32 54.74
C GLU A 195 -34.16 -39.26 54.62
N THR A 196 -34.55 -39.63 53.41
CA THR A 196 -35.70 -40.52 53.17
C THR A 196 -35.42 -41.93 53.71
N ARG A 197 -34.19 -42.45 53.52
CA ARG A 197 -33.76 -43.72 54.12
C ARG A 197 -33.71 -43.67 55.64
N ALA A 198 -33.24 -42.58 56.23
CA ALA A 198 -33.20 -42.41 57.68
C ALA A 198 -34.60 -42.35 58.31
N THR A 199 -35.57 -41.78 57.60
CA THR A 199 -36.96 -41.66 58.06
C THR A 199 -37.73 -42.97 57.93
N ALA A 200 -37.47 -43.76 56.88
CA ALA A 200 -38.12 -45.06 56.67
C ALA A 200 -37.59 -46.18 57.58
N ALA A 201 -36.46 -45.97 58.26
CA ALA A 201 -35.85 -46.93 59.20
C ALA A 201 -36.27 -46.70 60.68
N ARG A 202 -37.18 -45.74 60.93
CA ARG A 202 -37.80 -45.47 62.24
C ARG A 202 -39.24 -45.99 62.24
#